data_AF-A0AAN0JDV1-F1
#
_entry.id   AF-A0AAN0JDV1-F1
#
_cell.length_a   1.000
_cell.length_b   1.000
_cell.length_c   1.000
_cell.angle_alpha   90.00
_cell.angle_beta   90.00
_cell.angle_gamma   90.00
#
_symmetry.space_group_name_H-M   'P 1'
#
loop_
_entity.id
_entity.type
_entity.pdbx_description
1 polymer ?
#
loop_
_entity_poly.entity_id
_entity_poly.type
_entity_poly.pdbx_seq_one_letter_code
_entity_poly.pdbx_strand_id
1 'polypeptide(L)'
;MVKMEGMANNAFNICLASLQLPEQQSMSSASSLMVSIIKHIPTLDFVREIISRQGLSLVEFILRGVAGGVDRSRLDLLVNILHQLSIQCVTELSTWLQVLLSKQGFPTVQASSLEKQVFMQSVLRARGDKETLRHKVSEFSLICRGFHGTIYAIETSRSLP
;
A
#
# COMPACT_ATOMS: atom_id res chain seq x y z
N MET A 1 6.15 30.28 -2.59
CA MET A 1 6.39 28.82 -2.52
C MET A 1 6.09 28.23 -1.15
N VAL A 2 6.71 28.72 -0.06
CA VAL A 2 6.53 28.18 1.32
C VAL A 2 5.07 27.98 1.78
N LYS A 3 4.15 28.90 1.46
CA LYS A 3 2.72 28.73 1.79
C LYS A 3 2.06 27.54 1.08
N MET A 4 2.44 27.28 -0.17
CA MET A 4 1.86 26.21 -0.99
C MET A 4 2.36 24.84 -0.54
N GLU A 5 3.62 24.73 -0.13
CA GLU A 5 4.22 23.53 0.47
C GLU A 5 3.56 23.19 1.82
N GLY A 6 3.32 24.20 2.67
CA GLY A 6 2.59 24.01 3.93
C GLY A 6 1.16 23.51 3.72
N MET A 7 0.45 24.07 2.74
CA MET A 7 -0.90 23.62 2.38
C MET A 7 -0.91 22.20 1.81
N ALA A 8 0.06 21.85 0.96
CA ALA A 8 0.19 20.51 0.39
C ALA A 8 0.51 19.45 1.46
N ASN A 9 1.37 19.78 2.44
CA ASN A 9 1.63 18.91 3.59
C ASN A 9 0.36 18.65 4.41
N ASN A 10 -0.41 19.70 4.70
CA ASN A 10 -1.66 19.57 5.42
C ASN A 10 -2.69 18.74 4.64
N ALA A 11 -2.79 18.96 3.32
CA ALA A 11 -3.66 18.16 2.45
C ALA A 11 -3.27 16.67 2.44
N PHE A 12 -1.97 16.37 2.40
CA PHE A 12 -1.47 15.00 2.49
C PHE A 12 -1.81 14.37 3.85
N ASN A 13 -1.60 15.09 4.96
CA ASN A 13 -1.93 14.63 6.31
C ASN A 13 -3.43 14.33 6.47
N ILE A 14 -4.28 15.23 5.97
CA ILE A 14 -5.73 15.05 5.99
C ILE A 14 -6.11 13.83 5.14
N CYS A 15 -5.50 13.67 3.98
CA CYS A 15 -5.72 12.51 3.10
C CYS A 15 -5.33 11.20 3.80
N LEU A 16 -4.15 11.16 4.43
CA LEU A 16 -3.68 10.00 5.19
C LEU A 16 -4.60 9.67 6.38
N ALA A 17 -5.06 10.68 7.12
CA ALA A 17 -6.03 10.49 8.20
C ALA A 17 -7.38 10.00 7.67
N SER A 18 -7.82 10.50 6.52
CA SER A 18 -9.09 10.12 5.89
C SER A 18 -9.09 8.67 5.40
N LEU A 19 -7.92 8.13 5.02
CA LEU A 19 -7.77 6.72 4.69
C LEU A 19 -7.99 5.79 5.90
N GLN A 20 -7.82 6.29 7.12
CA GLN A 20 -8.01 5.54 8.36
C GLN A 20 -9.46 5.56 8.85
N LEU A 21 -10.32 6.40 8.26
CA LEU A 21 -11.72 6.49 8.66
C LEU A 21 -12.50 5.22 8.28
N PRO A 22 -13.47 4.80 9.11
CA PRO A 22 -14.28 3.62 8.83
C PRO A 22 -15.27 3.81 7.68
N GLU A 23 -15.44 5.03 7.19
CA GLU A 23 -16.40 5.40 6.14
C GLU A 23 -15.87 5.08 4.73
N GLN A 24 -16.58 4.22 4.00
CA GLN A 24 -16.14 3.74 2.68
C GLN A 24 -16.03 4.88 1.64
N GLN A 25 -16.97 5.83 1.65
CA GLN A 25 -16.98 6.95 0.70
C GLN A 25 -15.77 7.87 0.93
N SER A 26 -15.49 8.23 2.19
CA SER A 26 -14.35 9.03 2.61
C SER A 26 -13.02 8.38 2.21
N MET A 27 -12.87 7.07 2.45
CA MET A 27 -11.68 6.32 2.06
C MET A 27 -11.49 6.26 0.53
N SER A 28 -12.58 6.10 -0.24
CA SER A 28 -12.51 6.05 -1.70
C SER A 28 -12.03 7.39 -2.30
N SER A 29 -12.60 8.50 -1.86
CA SER A 29 -12.18 9.84 -2.28
C SER A 29 -10.72 10.13 -1.88
N ALA A 30 -10.35 9.79 -0.64
CA ALA A 30 -8.97 9.95 -0.15
C ALA A 30 -7.98 9.11 -0.97
N SER A 31 -8.31 7.85 -1.28
CA SER A 31 -7.43 6.99 -2.09
C SER A 31 -7.21 7.53 -3.50
N SER A 32 -8.27 8.06 -4.12
CA SER A 32 -8.21 8.67 -5.46
C SER A 32 -7.35 9.93 -5.46
N LEU A 33 -7.52 10.78 -4.43
CA LEU A 33 -6.69 11.97 -4.24
C LEU A 33 -5.22 11.61 -4.00
N MET A 34 -4.95 10.61 -3.16
CA MET A 34 -3.60 10.13 -2.88
C MET A 34 -2.90 9.64 -4.15
N VAL A 35 -3.60 8.83 -4.97
CA VAL A 35 -3.09 8.40 -6.29
C VAL A 35 -2.80 9.60 -7.19
N SER A 36 -3.68 10.61 -7.20
CA SER A 36 -3.46 11.83 -7.98
C SER A 36 -2.21 12.59 -7.51
N ILE A 37 -2.00 12.72 -6.19
CA ILE A 37 -0.80 13.36 -5.62
C ILE A 37 0.45 12.60 -6.09
N ILE A 38 0.47 11.27 -5.94
CA ILE A 38 1.63 10.45 -6.32
C ILE A 38 1.93 10.56 -7.83
N LYS A 39 0.91 10.69 -8.70
CA LYS A 39 1.09 10.92 -10.14
C LYS A 39 1.83 12.22 -10.48
N HIS A 40 1.83 13.21 -9.59
CA HIS A 40 2.50 14.49 -9.81
C HIS A 40 3.94 14.56 -9.28
N ILE A 41 4.47 13.48 -8.68
CA ILE A 41 5.89 13.36 -8.29
C ILE A 41 6.89 13.77 -9.38
N PRO A 42 6.74 13.38 -10.67
CA PRO A 42 7.70 13.77 -11.71
C PRO A 42 7.56 15.23 -12.14
N THR A 43 6.45 15.89 -11.81
CA THR A 43 6.14 17.26 -12.26
C THR A 43 6.40 18.30 -11.16
N LEU A 44 6.22 17.93 -9.89
CA LEU A 44 6.22 18.85 -8.75
C LEU A 44 7.21 18.39 -7.68
N ASP A 45 8.35 19.08 -7.57
CA ASP A 45 9.42 18.72 -6.62
C ASP A 45 8.95 18.74 -5.15
N PHE A 46 8.07 19.68 -4.79
CA PHE A 46 7.53 19.72 -3.44
C PHE A 46 6.67 18.48 -3.11
N VAL A 47 5.98 17.91 -4.11
CA VAL A 47 5.21 16.67 -3.91
C VAL A 47 6.15 15.49 -3.67
N ARG A 48 7.25 15.43 -4.42
CA ARG A 48 8.32 14.45 -4.19
C ARG A 48 8.84 14.56 -2.76
N GLU A 49 9.15 15.75 -2.28
CA GLU A 49 9.65 15.97 -0.93
C GLU A 49 8.65 15.51 0.16
N ILE A 50 7.37 15.81 0.00
CA ILE A 50 6.31 15.36 0.92
C ILE A 50 6.25 13.83 0.96
N ILE A 51 6.24 13.18 -0.21
CA ILE A 51 6.21 11.72 -0.34
C ILE A 51 7.48 11.09 0.24
N SER A 52 8.66 11.68 0.03
CA SER A 52 9.91 11.19 0.61
C SER A 52 9.89 11.23 2.14
N ARG A 53 9.27 12.26 2.74
CA ARG A 53 9.17 12.42 4.20
C ARG A 53 8.10 11.53 4.84
N GLN A 54 6.94 11.38 4.18
CA GLN A 54 5.75 10.76 4.77
C GLN A 54 5.38 9.40 4.15
N GLY A 55 6.05 9.00 3.07
CA GLY A 55 5.76 7.78 2.32
C GLY A 55 5.93 6.51 3.14
N LEU A 56 6.87 6.49 4.10
CA LEU A 56 7.03 5.37 5.02
C LEU A 56 5.75 5.11 5.83
N SER A 57 5.12 6.15 6.38
CA SER A 57 3.87 6.04 7.15
C SER A 57 2.71 5.60 6.28
N LEU A 58 2.65 6.05 5.02
CA LEU A 58 1.66 5.60 4.05
C LEU A 58 1.81 4.10 3.73
N VAL A 59 3.04 3.63 3.47
CA VAL A 59 3.30 2.21 3.22
C VAL A 59 3.02 1.37 4.47
N GLU A 60 3.36 1.87 5.66
CA GLU A 60 3.03 1.20 6.91
C GLU A 60 1.51 1.02 7.08
N PHE A 61 0.73 2.07 6.82
CA PHE A 61 -0.73 2.00 6.84
C PHE A 61 -1.26 0.96 5.85
N ILE A 62 -0.75 0.94 4.62
CA ILE A 62 -1.11 -0.04 3.60
C ILE A 62 -0.82 -1.46 4.10
N LEU A 63 0.39 -1.74 4.60
CA LEU A 63 0.78 -3.08 5.06
C LEU A 63 -0.08 -3.58 6.23
N ARG A 64 -0.47 -2.69 7.15
CA ARG A 64 -1.41 -3.00 8.23
C ARG A 64 -2.80 -3.35 7.70
N GLY A 65 -3.28 -2.61 6.69
CA GLY A 65 -4.52 -2.94 6.00
C GLY A 65 -4.45 -4.32 5.34
N VAL A 66 -3.38 -4.59 4.59
CA VAL A 66 -3.15 -5.89 3.94
C VAL A 66 -3.16 -7.03 4.95
N ALA A 67 -2.55 -6.87 6.12
CA ALA A 67 -2.45 -7.94 7.11
C ALA A 67 -3.77 -8.35 7.77
N GLY A 68 -4.86 -7.59 7.59
CA GLY A 68 -6.14 -7.91 8.23
C GLY A 68 -6.97 -6.71 8.64
N GLY A 69 -6.42 -5.49 8.55
CA GLY A 69 -7.11 -4.28 9.00
C GLY A 69 -8.29 -3.82 8.12
N VAL A 70 -8.48 -4.40 6.92
CA VAL A 70 -9.52 -3.95 5.98
C VAL A 70 -10.24 -5.08 5.23
N ASP A 71 -11.47 -4.83 4.80
CA ASP A 71 -12.25 -5.68 3.89
C ASP A 71 -11.70 -5.65 2.44
N ARG A 72 -12.24 -6.52 1.57
CA ARG A 72 -11.76 -6.66 0.18
C ARG A 72 -11.88 -5.37 -0.64
N SER A 73 -13.00 -4.67 -0.52
CA SER A 73 -13.23 -3.43 -1.29
C SER A 73 -12.24 -2.34 -0.89
N ARG A 74 -11.90 -2.25 0.40
CA ARG A 74 -10.86 -1.35 0.90
C ARG A 74 -9.45 -1.78 0.51
N LEU A 75 -9.20 -3.09 0.44
CA LEU A 75 -7.92 -3.62 -0.02
C LEU A 75 -7.62 -3.17 -1.46
N ASP A 76 -8.62 -3.16 -2.34
CA ASP A 76 -8.46 -2.67 -3.72
C ASP A 76 -8.06 -1.18 -3.76
N LEU A 77 -8.58 -0.35 -2.84
CA LEU A 77 -8.17 1.05 -2.70
C LEU A 77 -6.69 1.17 -2.30
N LEU A 78 -6.24 0.34 -1.37
CA LEU A 78 -4.83 0.30 -0.96
C LEU A 78 -3.91 -0.18 -2.09
N VAL A 79 -4.36 -1.17 -2.87
CA VAL A 79 -3.65 -1.67 -4.06
C VAL A 79 -3.46 -0.55 -5.08
N ASN A 80 -4.47 0.31 -5.31
CA ASN A 80 -4.34 1.44 -6.23
C ASN A 80 -3.23 2.41 -5.79
N ILE A 81 -3.14 2.72 -4.50
CA ILE A 81 -2.10 3.60 -3.95
C ILE A 81 -0.73 2.94 -4.08
N LEU A 82 -0.61 1.67 -3.66
CA LEU A 82 0.63 0.90 -3.72
C LEU A 82 1.14 0.75 -5.17
N HIS A 83 0.24 0.50 -6.11
CA HIS A 83 0.54 0.44 -7.53
C HIS A 83 1.14 1.76 -8.02
N GLN A 84 0.52 2.89 -7.66
CA GLN A 84 1.01 4.20 -8.07
C GLN A 84 2.41 4.51 -7.48
N LEU A 85 2.66 4.14 -6.21
CA LEU A 85 4.00 4.23 -5.60
C LEU A 85 5.02 3.35 -6.35
N SER A 86 4.62 2.13 -6.73
CA SER A 86 5.49 1.20 -7.46
C SER A 86 5.88 1.68 -8.86
N ILE A 87 5.14 2.62 -9.43
CA ILE A 87 5.48 3.25 -10.72
C ILE A 87 6.39 4.47 -10.51
N GLN A 88 6.06 5.33 -9.54
CA GLN A 88 6.65 6.67 -9.44
C GLN A 88 7.91 6.74 -8.57
N CYS A 89 8.05 5.86 -7.57
CA CYS A 89 9.12 5.92 -6.57
C CYS A 89 9.58 4.52 -6.16
N VAL A 90 10.04 3.72 -7.13
CA VAL A 90 10.48 2.32 -6.92
C VAL A 90 11.60 2.23 -5.88
N THR A 91 12.57 3.14 -5.94
CA THR A 91 13.75 3.14 -5.07
C THR A 91 13.37 3.39 -3.62
N GLU A 92 12.54 4.40 -3.37
CA GLU A 92 12.02 4.73 -2.06
C GLU A 92 11.10 3.63 -1.54
N LEU A 93 10.20 3.11 -2.39
CA LEU A 93 9.30 2.01 -2.02
C LEU A 93 10.06 0.76 -1.60
N SER A 94 11.12 0.38 -2.33
CA SER A 94 11.99 -0.74 -1.97
C SER A 94 12.59 -0.55 -0.57
N THR A 95 13.08 0.66 -0.28
CA THR A 95 13.65 1.00 1.03
C THR A 95 12.60 0.93 2.14
N TRP A 96 11.42 1.49 1.92
CA TRP A 96 10.33 1.49 2.89
C TRP A 96 9.83 0.07 3.18
N LEU A 97 9.64 -0.76 2.15
CA LEU A 97 9.24 -2.15 2.32
C LEU A 97 10.28 -2.94 3.11
N GLN A 98 11.57 -2.75 2.82
CA GLN A 98 12.65 -3.40 3.56
C GLN A 98 12.66 -2.98 5.04
N VAL A 99 12.55 -1.68 5.33
CA VAL A 99 12.52 -1.14 6.70
C VAL A 99 11.32 -1.66 7.48
N LEU A 100 10.14 -1.76 6.85
CA LEU A 100 8.93 -2.17 7.54
C LEU A 100 8.86 -3.69 7.73
N LEU A 101 9.15 -4.48 6.69
CA LEU A 101 9.03 -5.93 6.72
C LEU A 101 10.16 -6.63 7.48
N SER A 102 11.30 -5.96 7.69
CA SER A 102 12.37 -6.46 8.58
C SER A 102 12.02 -6.38 10.06
N LYS A 103 11.02 -5.57 10.45
CA LYS A 103 10.57 -5.49 11.85
C LYS A 103 9.94 -6.82 12.27
N GLN A 104 10.43 -7.37 13.38
CA GLN A 104 9.89 -8.61 13.95
C GLN A 104 8.40 -8.42 14.30
N GLY A 105 7.58 -9.40 13.95
CA GLY A 105 6.13 -9.37 14.20
C GLY A 105 5.32 -8.39 13.34
N PHE A 106 5.95 -7.63 12.42
CA PHE A 106 5.26 -6.74 11.49
C PHE A 106 5.20 -7.33 10.07
N PRO A 107 4.09 -7.18 9.32
CA PRO A 107 2.80 -6.64 9.76
C PRO A 107 2.01 -7.61 10.64
N THR A 108 2.47 -8.86 10.75
CA THR A 108 1.94 -9.92 11.63
C THR A 108 3.06 -10.91 11.95
N VAL A 109 2.86 -11.73 12.99
CA VAL A 109 3.73 -12.86 13.35
C VAL A 109 3.52 -14.08 12.45
N GLN A 110 2.42 -14.13 11.70
CA GLN A 110 2.05 -15.28 10.86
C GLN A 110 2.87 -15.38 9.57
N ALA A 111 3.38 -14.26 9.06
CA ALA A 111 4.22 -14.25 7.87
C ALA A 111 5.69 -14.46 8.23
N SER A 112 6.30 -15.49 7.64
CA SER A 112 7.74 -15.77 7.74
C SER A 112 8.59 -14.71 7.04
N SER A 113 9.87 -14.63 7.37
CA SER A 113 10.83 -13.73 6.71
C SER A 113 10.93 -13.99 5.20
N LEU A 114 10.80 -15.25 4.77
CA LEU A 114 10.82 -15.63 3.35
C LEU A 114 9.57 -15.11 2.63
N GLU A 115 8.38 -15.29 3.20
CA GLU A 115 7.12 -14.81 2.60
C GLU A 115 7.11 -13.28 2.48
N LYS A 116 7.64 -12.57 3.49
CA LYS A 116 7.83 -11.11 3.45
C LYS A 116 8.77 -10.69 2.32
N GLN A 117 9.88 -11.39 2.13
CA GLN A 117 10.83 -11.12 1.05
C GLN A 117 10.21 -11.39 -0.33
N VAL A 118 9.48 -12.49 -0.48
CA VAL A 118 8.75 -12.84 -1.71
C VAL A 118 7.69 -11.78 -2.04
N PHE A 119 6.94 -11.33 -1.04
CA PHE A 119 5.95 -10.26 -1.20
C PHE A 119 6.62 -8.96 -1.66
N MET A 120 7.68 -8.52 -0.99
CA MET A 120 8.44 -7.32 -1.38
C MET A 120 8.92 -7.39 -2.83
N GLN A 121 9.55 -8.51 -3.23
CA GLN A 121 9.99 -8.73 -4.61
C GLN A 121 8.82 -8.69 -5.60
N SER A 122 7.68 -9.28 -5.24
CA SER A 122 6.49 -9.31 -6.08
C SER A 122 5.92 -7.91 -6.30
N VAL A 123 5.84 -7.08 -5.25
CA VAL A 123 5.36 -5.68 -5.34
C VAL A 123 6.26 -4.86 -6.27
N LEU A 124 7.58 -4.99 -6.15
CA LEU A 124 8.54 -4.24 -6.96
C LEU A 124 8.61 -4.72 -8.43
N ARG A 125 8.25 -5.98 -8.69
CA ARG A 125 8.21 -6.57 -10.04
C ARG A 125 6.89 -6.34 -10.77
N ALA A 126 5.77 -6.34 -10.06
CA ALA A 126 4.44 -6.10 -10.63
C ALA A 126 4.21 -4.64 -11.08
N ARG A 127 5.24 -3.78 -11.03
CA ARG A 127 5.19 -2.39 -11.50
C ARG A 127 4.60 -2.34 -12.92
N GLY A 128 3.50 -1.63 -13.09
CA GLY A 128 2.79 -1.52 -14.38
C GLY A 128 1.72 -2.58 -14.64
N ASP A 129 1.62 -3.62 -13.82
CA ASP A 129 0.51 -4.59 -13.84
C ASP A 129 -0.22 -4.59 -12.49
N LYS A 130 -1.28 -3.79 -12.45
CA LYS A 130 -2.14 -3.65 -11.28
C LYS A 130 -2.83 -4.96 -10.90
N GLU A 131 -3.21 -5.80 -11.86
CA GLU A 131 -3.93 -7.05 -11.59
C GLU A 131 -2.99 -8.08 -10.95
N THR A 132 -1.76 -8.19 -11.45
CA THR A 132 -0.72 -9.01 -10.81
C THR A 132 -0.42 -8.52 -9.40
N LEU A 133 -0.32 -7.19 -9.20
CA LEU A 133 -0.11 -6.63 -7.86
C LEU A 133 -1.29 -6.95 -6.92
N ARG A 134 -2.53 -6.79 -7.39
CA ARG A 134 -3.76 -7.11 -6.63
C ARG A 134 -3.77 -8.57 -6.18
N HIS A 135 -3.42 -9.49 -7.09
CA HIS A 135 -3.32 -10.90 -6.78
C HIS A 135 -2.27 -11.16 -5.68
N LYS A 136 -1.08 -10.57 -5.81
CA LYS A 136 0.01 -10.77 -4.84
C LYS A 136 -0.28 -10.16 -3.46
N VAL A 137 -0.96 -9.01 -3.43
CA VAL A 137 -1.45 -8.41 -2.19
C VAL A 137 -2.51 -9.28 -1.52
N SER A 138 -3.43 -9.86 -2.31
CA SER A 138 -4.46 -10.77 -1.80
C SER A 138 -3.86 -12.06 -1.23
N GLU A 139 -2.91 -12.65 -1.95
CA GLU A 139 -2.16 -13.84 -1.51
C GLU A 139 -1.43 -13.58 -0.18
N PHE A 140 -0.72 -12.45 -0.08
CA PHE A 140 -0.03 -12.07 1.15
C PHE A 140 -0.98 -11.74 2.30
N SER A 141 -2.15 -11.16 2.00
CA SER A 141 -3.20 -10.92 3.00
C SER A 141 -3.70 -12.23 3.63
N LEU A 142 -3.85 -13.29 2.83
CA LEU A 142 -4.24 -14.61 3.32
C LEU A 142 -3.17 -15.23 4.22
N ILE A 143 -1.89 -15.12 3.83
CA ILE A 143 -0.76 -15.52 4.70
C ILE A 143 -0.83 -14.77 6.02
N CYS A 144 -1.02 -13.46 5.96
CA CYS A 144 -1.02 -12.62 7.15
C CYS A 144 -2.17 -12.86 8.13
N ARG A 145 -3.22 -13.56 7.68
CA ARG A 145 -4.39 -13.98 8.46
C ARG A 145 -4.33 -15.47 8.86
N GLY A 146 -3.30 -16.20 8.42
CA GLY A 146 -3.13 -17.61 8.72
C GLY A 146 -3.99 -18.53 7.87
N PHE A 147 -4.54 -18.06 6.75
CA PHE A 147 -5.36 -18.85 5.83
C PHE A 147 -4.55 -19.54 4.72
N HIS A 148 -3.25 -19.29 4.62
CA HIS A 148 -2.40 -19.91 3.60
C HIS A 148 -2.31 -21.43 3.81
N GLY A 149 -2.61 -22.21 2.76
CA GLY A 149 -2.63 -23.68 2.81
C GLY A 149 -3.93 -24.32 3.33
N THR A 150 -4.97 -23.52 3.61
CA THR A 150 -6.32 -24.03 3.93
C THR A 150 -7.19 -24.14 2.69
N ILE A 151 -8.15 -25.08 2.65
CA ILE A 151 -9.10 -25.30 1.52
C ILE A 151 -9.77 -23.98 1.07
N TYR A 152 -9.99 -23.03 1.99
CA TYR A 152 -10.54 -21.69 1.74
C TYR A 152 -9.67 -20.79 0.84
N ALA A 153 -8.34 -20.91 0.90
CA ALA A 153 -7.43 -20.15 0.03
C ALA A 153 -7.48 -20.63 -1.43
N ILE A 154 -7.77 -21.92 -1.63
CA ILE A 154 -7.89 -22.56 -2.96
C ILE A 154 -9.21 -22.18 -3.63
N GLU A 155 -10.30 -22.07 -2.87
CA GLU A 155 -11.60 -21.62 -3.40
C GLU A 155 -11.62 -20.11 -3.73
N THR A 156 -10.91 -19.31 -2.93
CA THR A 156 -10.84 -17.86 -3.14
C THR A 156 -9.93 -17.47 -4.33
N SER A 157 -8.90 -18.26 -4.65
CA SER A 157 -8.05 -18.04 -5.83
C SER A 157 -8.67 -18.59 -7.12
N ARG A 158 -9.51 -19.63 -7.04
CA ARG A 158 -10.22 -20.20 -8.20
C ARG A 158 -11.43 -19.39 -8.67
N SER A 159 -11.96 -18.49 -7.84
CA SER A 159 -13.13 -17.66 -8.15
C SER A 159 -12.75 -16.29 -8.74
N LEU A 160 -11.49 -16.11 -9.15
CA LEU A 160 -11.05 -14.96 -9.95
C LEU A 160 -11.50 -15.15 -11.41
N PRO A 161 -12.39 -14.29 -11.95
CA PRO A 161 -12.63 -14.24 -13.39
C PRO A 161 -11.42 -13.67 -14.15
#